data_AF-A0A4R4RWL4-F1
#
_entry.id   AF-A0A4R4RWL4-F1
#
_cell.length_a   1.000
_cell.length_b   1.000
_cell.length_c   1.000
_cell.angle_alpha   90.00
_cell.angle_beta   90.00
_cell.angle_gamma   90.00
#
_symmetry.space_group_name_H-M   'P 1'
#
loop_
_entity.id
_entity.type
_entity.pdbx_description
1 polymer ?
#
loop_
_entity_poly.entity_id
_entity_poly.type
_entity_poly.pdbx_seq_one_letter_code
_entity_poly.pdbx_strand_id
1 'polypeptide(L)'
;MREASTDTRIKIQHLAVSGPQNPANALTYYNSLASQNCTVFIAVGEVAVTAMASGRSNFPQARHLAVGHDPGDPNVTLVEAASTDATRTAVRDLVSRAA
;
A
#
# COMPACT_ATOMS: atom_id res chain seq x y z
N MET A 1 -9.45 -4.96 -2.96
CA MET A 1 -9.33 -3.90 -3.99
C MET A 1 -10.52 -3.87 -4.94
N ARG A 2 -10.71 -4.85 -5.83
CA ARG A 2 -11.84 -4.84 -6.81
C ARG A 2 -13.21 -4.60 -6.16
N GLU A 3 -13.52 -5.30 -5.07
CA GLU A 3 -14.77 -5.14 -4.31
C GLU A 3 -14.95 -3.75 -3.69
N ALA A 4 -13.89 -3.15 -3.16
CA ALA A 4 -14.01 -1.82 -2.59
C ALA A 4 -14.24 -0.75 -3.67
N SER A 5 -13.70 -0.94 -4.88
CA SER A 5 -13.96 -0.04 -6.02
C SER A 5 -15.33 -0.21 -6.66
N THR A 6 -16.05 -1.31 -6.43
CA THR A 6 -17.46 -1.39 -6.85
C THR A 6 -18.37 -0.60 -5.91
N ASP A 7 -17.99 -0.53 -4.63
CA ASP A 7 -18.77 0.17 -3.59
C ASP A 7 -18.39 1.66 -3.44
N THR A 8 -17.23 2.07 -3.98
CA THR A 8 -16.67 3.42 -3.84
C THR A 8 -16.22 3.96 -5.19
N ARG A 9 -16.28 5.28 -5.42
CA ARG A 9 -15.80 5.92 -6.67
C ARG A 9 -14.27 6.05 -6.74
N ILE A 10 -13.54 5.17 -6.05
CA ILE A 10 -12.09 5.25 -5.91
C ILE A 10 -11.41 4.63 -7.13
N LYS A 11 -10.44 5.37 -7.70
CA LYS A 11 -9.56 4.86 -8.76
C LYS A 11 -8.53 3.90 -8.15
N ILE A 12 -8.47 2.68 -8.65
CA ILE A 12 -7.44 1.70 -8.25
C ILE A 12 -6.33 1.68 -9.29
N GLN A 13 -5.09 1.83 -8.82
CA GLN A 13 -3.89 1.61 -9.63
C GLN A 13 -3.04 0.52 -8.98
N HIS A 14 -2.60 -0.43 -9.80
CA HIS A 14 -1.66 -1.46 -9.41
C HIS A 14 -0.42 -1.31 -10.27
N LEU A 15 0.74 -1.19 -9.62
CA LEU A 15 2.00 -1.00 -10.29
C LEU A 15 2.96 -2.08 -9.80
N ALA A 16 3.17 -3.09 -10.64
CA ALA A 16 4.18 -4.10 -10.37
C ALA A 16 5.57 -3.48 -10.59
N VAL A 17 6.47 -3.68 -9.63
CA VAL A 17 7.88 -3.28 -9.77
C VAL A 17 8.48 -4.11 -10.91
N SER A 18 8.79 -3.48 -12.04
CA SER A 18 9.50 -4.15 -13.13
C SER A 18 11.00 -4.02 -12.96
N GLY A 19 11.76 -5.06 -13.31
CA GLY A 19 13.20 -5.15 -13.09
C GLY A 19 13.57 -5.71 -11.70
N PRO A 20 14.81 -5.45 -11.22
CA PRO A 20 15.30 -5.98 -9.95
C PRO A 20 14.35 -5.66 -8.79
N GLN A 21 13.95 -6.68 -8.04
CA GLN A 21 13.09 -6.55 -6.86
C GLN A 21 13.92 -6.07 -5.67
N ASN A 22 14.24 -4.78 -5.66
CA ASN A 22 14.94 -4.15 -4.54
C ASN A 22 14.22 -2.86 -4.09
N PRO A 23 14.42 -2.44 -2.82
CA PRO A 23 13.69 -1.29 -2.26
C PRO A 23 13.91 0.02 -3.02
N ALA A 24 15.11 0.25 -3.55
CA ALA A 24 15.42 1.48 -4.30
C ALA A 24 14.60 1.59 -5.58
N ASN A 25 14.47 0.48 -6.33
CA ASN A 25 13.65 0.42 -7.54
C ASN A 25 12.16 0.56 -7.18
N ALA A 26 11.69 -0.15 -6.16
CA ALA A 26 10.30 -0.07 -5.68
C ALA A 26 9.92 1.35 -5.21
N LEU A 27 10.86 2.11 -4.65
CA LEU A 27 10.64 3.49 -4.21
C LEU A 27 10.28 4.42 -5.38
N THR A 28 10.88 4.23 -6.57
CA THR A 28 10.52 4.99 -7.77
C THR A 28 9.06 4.78 -8.16
N TYR A 29 8.60 3.53 -8.12
CA TYR A 29 7.20 3.19 -8.40
C TYR A 29 6.26 3.78 -7.34
N TYR A 30 6.61 3.68 -6.05
CA TYR A 30 5.86 4.31 -4.96
C TYR A 30 5.72 5.83 -5.17
N ASN A 31 6.82 6.52 -5.47
CA ASN A 31 6.81 7.96 -5.72
C ASN A 31 5.91 8.32 -6.92
N SER A 32 5.93 7.50 -7.98
CA SER A 32 5.08 7.73 -9.16
C SER A 32 3.59 7.61 -8.86
N LEU A 33 3.19 6.71 -7.96
CA LEU A 33 1.80 6.57 -7.51
C LEU A 33 1.40 7.76 -6.65
N ALA A 34 2.29 8.23 -5.78
CA ALA A 34 2.05 9.41 -4.96
C ALA A 34 1.91 10.69 -5.79
N SER A 35 2.71 10.86 -6.84
CA SER A 35 2.54 11.96 -7.80
C SER A 35 1.21 11.93 -8.56
N GLN A 36 0.56 10.77 -8.65
CA GLN A 36 -0.76 10.60 -9.26
C GLN A 36 -1.92 10.87 -8.29
N ASN A 37 -1.63 11.50 -7.14
CA ASN A 37 -2.59 11.81 -6.07
C ASN A 37 -3.24 10.56 -5.46
N CYS A 38 -2.55 9.41 -5.46
CA CYS A 38 -2.99 8.27 -4.66
C CYS A 38 -2.85 8.63 -3.16
N THR A 39 -3.94 8.49 -2.41
CA THR A 39 -4.00 8.78 -0.96
C THR A 39 -3.99 7.53 -0.09
N VAL A 40 -4.08 6.34 -0.70
CA VAL A 40 -4.05 5.05 -0.01
C VAL A 40 -3.04 4.14 -0.71
N PHE A 41 -2.05 3.66 0.05
CA PHE A 41 -1.00 2.76 -0.42
C PHE A 41 -1.10 1.42 0.29
N ILE A 42 -1.03 0.34 -0.49
CA ILE A 42 -1.00 -1.03 0.00
C ILE A 42 0.27 -1.67 -0.54
N ALA A 43 1.22 -1.97 0.34
CA ALA A 43 2.46 -2.67 0.02
C ALA A 43 2.36 -4.12 0.46
N VAL A 44 2.71 -5.05 -0.42
CA VAL A 44 2.64 -6.50 -0.17
C VAL A 44 4.03 -7.09 -0.31
N GLY A 45 4.52 -7.73 0.76
CA GLY A 45 5.86 -8.32 0.82
C GLY A 45 6.98 -7.32 1.13
N GLU A 46 8.12 -7.85 1.56
CA GLU A 46 9.26 -7.10 2.14
C GLU A 46 9.72 -5.92 1.28
N VAL A 47 10.05 -6.16 0.01
CA VAL A 47 10.61 -5.12 -0.89
C VAL A 47 9.69 -3.91 -1.02
N ALA A 48 8.39 -4.14 -1.20
CA ALA A 48 7.41 -3.07 -1.32
C ALA A 48 7.20 -2.34 0.02
N VAL A 49 7.18 -3.09 1.12
CA VAL A 49 7.01 -2.54 2.48
C VAL A 49 8.18 -1.64 2.85
N THR A 50 9.42 -2.09 2.63
CA THR A 50 10.63 -1.29 2.88
C THR A 50 10.65 -0.02 2.03
N ALA A 51 10.28 -0.10 0.76
CA ALA A 51 10.21 1.07 -0.13
C ALA A 51 9.14 2.08 0.33
N MET A 52 7.96 1.58 0.67
CA MET A 52 6.86 2.41 1.19
C MET A 52 7.27 3.11 2.50
N ALA A 53 7.85 2.39 3.46
CA ALA A 53 8.34 2.96 4.72
C ALA A 53 9.39 4.05 4.49
N SER A 54 10.32 3.83 3.55
CA SER A 54 11.36 4.80 3.18
C SER A 54 10.78 6.09 2.56
N GLY A 55 9.70 5.99 1.79
CA GLY A 55 9.09 7.12 1.08
C GLY A 55 7.95 7.81 1.83
N ARG A 56 7.40 7.19 2.89
CA ARG A 56 6.18 7.62 3.58
C ARG A 56 6.22 9.06 4.07
N SER A 57 7.34 9.47 4.66
CA SER A 57 7.49 10.79 5.29
C SER A 57 7.27 11.95 4.32
N ASN A 58 7.45 11.73 3.01
CA ASN A 58 7.16 12.71 1.96
C ASN A 58 5.66 12.89 1.68
N PHE A 59 4.83 11.95 2.14
CA PHE A 59 3.38 11.91 1.88
C PHE A 59 2.60 11.69 3.18
N PRO A 60 2.71 12.58 4.18
CA PRO A 60 2.13 12.38 5.51
C PRO A 60 0.60 12.36 5.54
N GLN A 61 -0.04 12.84 4.48
CA GLN A 61 -1.50 12.84 4.32
C GLN A 61 -2.04 11.51 3.78
N ALA A 62 -1.17 10.67 3.22
CA ALA A 62 -1.56 9.38 2.68
C ALA A 62 -1.65 8.32 3.78
N ARG A 63 -2.48 7.31 3.56
CA ARG A 63 -2.63 6.15 4.43
C ARG A 63 -1.83 4.99 3.87
N HIS A 64 -1.17 4.25 4.74
CA HIS A 64 -0.25 3.17 4.36
C HIS A 64 -0.62 1.88 5.07
N LEU A 65 -0.68 0.80 4.30
CA LEU A 65 -0.93 -0.55 4.79
C LEU A 65 0.15 -1.49 4.25
N ALA A 66 0.75 -2.26 5.15
CA ALA A 66 1.71 -3.31 4.85
C ALA A 66 1.05 -4.68 5.01
N VAL A 67 1.30 -5.59 4.08
CA VAL A 67 0.81 -6.98 4.14
C VAL A 67 1.98 -7.94 4.21
N GLY A 68 2.00 -8.76 5.26
CA GLY A 68 2.92 -9.90 5.41
C GLY A 68 4.36 -9.56 5.81
N HIS A 69 4.71 -8.30 6.01
CA HIS A 69 6.02 -7.88 6.51
C HIS A 69 5.90 -6.64 7.39
N ASP A 70 6.59 -6.63 8.54
CA ASP A 70 6.58 -5.51 9.48
C ASP A 70 7.31 -4.30 8.88
N PRO A 71 6.63 -3.14 8.71
CA PRO A 71 7.27 -1.92 8.23
C PRO A 71 8.25 -1.28 9.24
N GLY A 72 8.25 -1.70 10.51
CA GLY A 72 9.05 -1.07 11.57
C GLY A 72 8.63 0.39 11.85
N ASP A 73 7.42 0.76 11.43
CA ASP A 73 6.97 2.14 11.39
C ASP A 73 5.52 2.28 11.92
N PRO A 74 5.29 2.97 13.05
CA PRO A 74 4.01 2.95 13.75
C PRO A 74 2.85 3.62 13.01
N ASN A 75 3.11 4.51 12.03
CA ASN A 75 2.02 5.08 11.20
C ASN A 75 1.73 4.27 9.93
N VAL A 76 2.22 3.03 9.84
CA VAL A 76 1.83 2.06 8.81
C VAL A 76 1.01 0.96 9.46
N THR A 77 -0.17 0.67 8.91
CA THR A 77 -1.00 -0.43 9.41
C THR A 77 -0.43 -1.76 8.91
N LEU A 78 -0.01 -2.64 9.82
CA LEU A 78 0.41 -4.00 9.48
C LEU A 78 -0.79 -4.94 9.44
N VAL A 79 -0.90 -5.71 8.38
CA VAL A 79 -1.80 -6.86 8.25
C VAL A 79 -0.95 -8.11 8.10
N GLU A 80 -1.03 -9.01 9.07
CA GLU A 80 -0.38 -10.29 8.94
C GLU A 80 -1.04 -11.11 7.83
N ALA A 81 -0.24 -11.64 6.91
CA ALA A 81 -0.72 -12.43 5.78
C ALA A 81 -1.13 -13.86 6.18
N ALA A 82 -1.51 -14.08 7.44
CA ALA A 82 -1.86 -15.38 8.00
C ALA A 82 -3.14 -15.98 7.37
N SER A 83 -4.03 -15.14 6.81
CA SER A 83 -5.17 -15.60 6.02
C SER A 83 -5.61 -14.60 4.95
N THR A 84 -6.13 -15.14 3.84
CA THR A 84 -6.68 -14.34 2.73
C THR A 84 -7.89 -13.52 3.17
N ASP A 85 -8.75 -14.05 4.04
CA ASP A 85 -9.93 -13.34 4.53
C ASP A 85 -9.59 -12.17 5.46
N ALA A 86 -8.59 -12.32 6.33
CA ALA A 86 -8.10 -11.21 7.15
C ALA A 86 -7.51 -10.10 6.27
N THR A 87 -6.71 -10.48 5.25
CA THR A 87 -6.16 -9.54 4.28
C THR A 87 -7.26 -8.81 3.51
N ARG A 88 -8.27 -9.54 3.04
CA ARG A 88 -9.42 -8.98 2.31
C ARG A 88 -10.20 -7.99 3.15
N THR A 89 -10.46 -8.33 4.42
CA THR A 89 -11.20 -7.48 5.37
C THR A 89 -10.44 -6.20 5.67
N ALA A 90 -9.15 -6.30 5.99
CA ALA A 90 -8.32 -5.13 6.28
C ALA A 90 -8.19 -4.19 5.07
N VAL A 91 -8.03 -4.74 3.87
CA VAL A 91 -8.01 -3.94 2.63
C VAL A 91 -9.37 -3.26 2.39
N ARG A 92 -10.49 -3.94 2.63
CA ARG A 92 -11.83 -3.36 2.50
C ARG A 92 -12.02 -2.19 3.47
N ASP A 93 -11.65 -2.37 4.74
CA ASP A 93 -11.79 -1.35 5.78
C ASP A 93 -10.90 -0.13 5.55
N LEU A 94 -9.68 -0.34 5.06
CA LEU A 94 -8.78 0.76 4.73
C LEU A 94 -9.36 1.64 3.61
N VAL A 95 -9.83 0.99 2.54
CA VAL A 95 -10.33 1.67 1.35
C VAL A 95 -11.68 2.35 1.63
N SER A 96 -12.58 1.72 2.37
CA SER A 96 -13.89 2.31 2.71
C SER A 96 -13.78 3.58 3.55
N ARG A 97 -12.79 3.66 4.46
CA ARG A 97 -12.54 4.87 5.27
C ARG A 97 -11.89 6.01 4.47
N ALA A 98 -11.47 5.77 3.24
CA ALA A 98 -10.84 6.75 2.36
C ALA A 98 -11.78 7.24 1.24
N ALA A 99 -12.97 6.64 1.11
CA ALA A 99 -14.09 7.12 0.30
C ALA A 99 -14.80 8.29 0.99
#